data_AF-A0A840HN42-F1
#
_entry.id   AF-A0A840HN42-F1
#
_cell.length_a   1.000
_cell.length_b   1.000
_cell.length_c   1.000
_cell.angle_alpha   90.00
_cell.angle_beta   90.00
_cell.angle_gamma   90.00
#
_symmetry.space_group_name_H-M   'P 1'
#
loop_
_entity.id
_entity.type
_entity.pdbx_description
1 polymer ?
#
loop_
_entity_poly.entity_id
_entity_poly.type
_entity_poly.pdbx_seq_one_letter_code
_entity_poly.pdbx_strand_id
1 'polypeptide(L)'
;MKIKTIADFRAAVRNGPFAWPGGYPLFFVTADGAAISFKGAKQDRRNILEAIRDNDARSGWRVCAVDVNWEDADLRCDVTGERIESAYAEDSQS
;
A
#
# COMPACT_ATOMS: atom_id res chain seq x y z
N MET A 1 -1.01 2.21 9.84
CA MET A 1 -2.25 1.62 10.40
C MET A 1 -2.34 0.13 10.06
N LYS A 2 -2.78 -0.73 10.99
CA LYS A 2 -2.96 -2.17 10.71
C LYS A 2 -4.29 -2.45 10.01
N ILE A 3 -4.29 -3.37 9.05
CA ILE A 3 -5.46 -3.81 8.28
C ILE A 3 -5.76 -5.27 8.63
N LYS A 4 -6.78 -5.48 9.48
CA LYS A 4 -7.19 -6.83 9.91
C LYS A 4 -8.35 -7.34 9.08
N THR A 5 -9.27 -6.45 8.70
CA THR A 5 -10.54 -6.77 8.05
C THR A 5 -10.71 -6.03 6.72
N ILE A 6 -11.69 -6.47 5.93
CA ILE A 6 -12.12 -5.75 4.72
C ILE A 6 -12.58 -4.32 5.04
N ALA A 7 -13.20 -4.11 6.21
CA ALA A 7 -13.64 -2.78 6.63
C ALA A 7 -12.45 -1.84 6.83
N ASP A 8 -11.37 -2.32 7.45
CA ASP A 8 -10.13 -1.53 7.63
C ASP A 8 -9.53 -1.13 6.29
N PHE A 9 -9.44 -2.08 5.35
CA PHE A 9 -8.94 -1.81 4.00
C PHE A 9 -9.80 -0.77 3.27
N ARG A 10 -11.13 -0.90 3.32
CA ARG A 10 -12.05 0.06 2.71
C ARG A 10 -11.95 1.45 3.36
N ALA A 11 -11.74 1.51 4.66
CA ALA A 11 -11.53 2.78 5.36
C ALA A 11 -10.22 3.44 4.91
N ALA A 12 -9.13 2.68 4.81
CA ALA A 12 -7.85 3.19 4.30
C ALA A 12 -7.98 3.72 2.86
N VAL A 13 -8.61 2.95 1.95
CA VAL A 13 -8.86 3.40 0.57
C VAL A 13 -9.70 4.68 0.52
N ARG A 14 -10.69 4.85 1.42
CA ARG A 14 -11.55 6.04 1.49
C ARG A 14 -10.81 7.26 2.01
N ASN A 15 -9.91 7.09 2.97
CA ASN A 15 -9.10 8.19 3.51
C ASN A 15 -8.11 8.73 2.46
N GLY A 16 -7.80 7.93 1.44
CA GLY A 16 -7.00 8.33 0.30
C GLY A 16 -5.50 8.07 0.49
N PRO A 17 -4.69 8.42 -0.51
CA PRO A 17 -3.28 8.06 -0.58
C PRO A 17 -2.36 8.96 0.25
N PHE A 18 -2.89 9.87 1.05
CA PHE A 18 -2.10 10.83 1.82
C PHE A 18 -2.48 10.83 3.29
N ALA A 19 -1.48 10.86 4.17
CA ALA A 19 -1.67 10.92 5.61
C ALA A 19 -2.17 12.32 6.05
N TRP A 20 -3.00 12.36 7.10
CA TRP A 20 -3.41 13.61 7.74
C TRP A 20 -3.02 13.59 9.23
N PRO A 21 -2.46 14.69 9.78
CA PRO A 21 -2.00 15.91 9.09
C PRO A 21 -0.68 15.69 8.33
N GLY A 22 -0.39 16.54 7.33
CA GLY A 22 0.92 16.59 6.66
C GLY A 22 0.97 16.13 5.20
N GLY A 23 -0.05 15.40 4.72
CA GLY A 23 -0.16 15.05 3.31
C GLY A 23 0.87 14.03 2.82
N TYR A 24 1.47 13.24 3.72
CA TYR A 24 2.55 12.32 3.35
C TYR A 24 2.06 11.13 2.52
N PRO A 25 2.81 10.69 1.49
CA PRO A 25 2.41 9.59 0.62
C PRO A 25 2.31 8.27 1.37
N LEU A 26 1.19 7.58 1.17
CA LEU A 26 0.88 6.29 1.78
C LEU A 26 0.94 5.15 0.76
N PHE A 27 1.30 3.97 1.26
CA PHE A 27 1.25 2.73 0.52
C PHE A 27 0.75 1.57 1.39
N PHE A 28 0.32 0.50 0.74
CA PHE A 28 -0.10 -0.73 1.40
C PHE A 28 1.07 -1.71 1.51
N VAL A 29 1.14 -2.40 2.63
CA VAL A 29 2.11 -3.48 2.88
C VAL A 29 1.37 -4.80 2.90
N THR A 30 1.85 -5.78 2.15
CA THR A 30 1.33 -7.15 2.14
C THR A 30 2.05 -8.04 3.16
N ALA A 31 1.47 -9.20 3.46
CA ALA A 31 1.99 -10.13 4.48
C ALA A 31 3.36 -10.73 4.13
N ASP A 32 3.71 -10.78 2.85
CA ASP A 32 5.01 -11.19 2.32
C ASP A 32 6.04 -10.04 2.23
N GLY A 33 5.64 -8.82 2.61
CA GLY A 33 6.51 -7.65 2.66
C GLY A 33 6.52 -6.78 1.40
N ALA A 34 5.69 -7.09 0.40
CA ALA A 34 5.58 -6.28 -0.80
C ALA A 34 4.87 -4.94 -0.54
N ALA A 35 5.16 -3.96 -1.41
CA ALA A 35 4.58 -2.64 -1.38
C ALA A 35 3.58 -2.46 -2.54
N ILE A 36 2.38 -1.99 -2.23
CA ILE A 36 1.32 -1.76 -3.21
C ILE A 36 0.83 -0.31 -3.11
N SER A 37 0.88 0.41 -4.23
CA SER A 37 0.32 1.76 -4.32
C SER A 37 -1.21 1.74 -4.30
N PHE A 38 -1.85 2.87 -4.00
CA PHE A 38 -3.32 2.97 -4.06
C PHE A 38 -3.89 2.67 -5.45
N LYS A 39 -3.13 2.96 -6.51
CA LYS A 39 -3.49 2.59 -7.89
C LYS A 39 -3.45 1.08 -8.08
N GLY A 40 -2.36 0.42 -7.67
CA GLY A 40 -2.23 -1.04 -7.71
C GLY A 40 -3.32 -1.73 -6.89
N ALA A 41 -3.61 -1.22 -5.69
CA ALA A 41 -4.67 -1.74 -4.83
C ALA A 41 -6.08 -1.59 -5.44
N LYS A 42 -6.30 -0.58 -6.29
CA LYS A 42 -7.55 -0.41 -7.04
C LYS A 42 -7.64 -1.37 -8.23
N GLN A 43 -6.52 -1.62 -8.91
CA GLN A 43 -6.42 -2.55 -10.04
C GLN A 43 -6.72 -3.99 -9.61
N ASP A 44 -6.05 -4.47 -8.55
CA ASP A 44 -6.20 -5.84 -8.05
C ASP A 44 -7.03 -5.94 -6.76
N ARG A 45 -8.00 -5.04 -6.61
CA ARG A 45 -8.86 -4.96 -5.43
C ARG A 45 -9.52 -6.29 -5.08
N ARG A 46 -9.90 -7.08 -6.08
CA ARG A 46 -10.58 -8.37 -5.86
C ARG A 46 -9.68 -9.35 -5.10
N ASN A 47 -8.44 -9.55 -5.57
CA ASN A 47 -7.49 -10.47 -4.96
C ASN A 47 -7.15 -10.06 -3.53
N ILE A 48 -6.96 -8.75 -3.30
CA ILE A 48 -6.72 -8.20 -1.95
C ILE A 48 -7.89 -8.49 -1.02
N LEU A 49 -9.13 -8.26 -1.47
CA LEU A 49 -10.32 -8.52 -0.66
C LEU A 49 -10.51 -10.00 -0.33
N GLU A 50 -10.28 -10.88 -1.30
CA GLU A 50 -10.35 -12.33 -1.11
C GLU A 50 -9.25 -12.79 -0.13
N ALA A 51 -8.01 -12.34 -0.29
CA ALA A 51 -6.91 -12.67 0.61
C ALA A 51 -7.14 -12.16 2.04
N ILE A 52 -7.71 -10.96 2.23
CA ILE A 52 -8.08 -10.45 3.56
C ILE A 52 -9.20 -11.30 4.18
N ARG A 53 -10.24 -11.65 3.40
CA ARG A 53 -11.37 -12.47 3.86
C ARG A 53 -10.90 -13.84 4.34
N ASP A 54 -10.06 -14.48 3.54
CA ASP A 54 -9.62 -15.86 3.77
C ASP A 54 -8.37 -15.93 4.65
N ASN A 55 -7.87 -14.77 5.08
CA ASN A 55 -6.63 -14.60 5.84
C ASN A 55 -5.44 -15.31 5.19
N ASP A 56 -5.36 -15.24 3.86
CA ASP A 56 -4.37 -15.93 3.06
C ASP A 56 -3.06 -15.14 2.95
N ALA A 57 -2.11 -15.43 3.84
CA ALA A 57 -0.80 -14.79 3.84
C ALA A 57 0.16 -15.29 2.74
N ARG A 58 -0.21 -16.27 1.91
CA ARG A 58 0.70 -16.93 0.96
C ARG A 58 0.53 -16.50 -0.49
N SER A 59 -0.63 -15.95 -0.86
CA SER A 59 -0.88 -15.50 -2.23
C SER A 59 -0.19 -14.20 -2.63
N GLY A 60 0.46 -13.52 -1.68
CA GLY A 60 1.06 -12.19 -1.87
C GLY A 60 0.05 -11.03 -1.88
N TRP A 61 -1.25 -11.31 -1.85
CA TRP A 61 -2.30 -10.27 -1.92
C TRP A 61 -2.78 -9.77 -0.56
N ARG A 62 -2.40 -10.43 0.53
CA ARG A 62 -2.88 -10.10 1.87
C ARG A 62 -2.25 -8.81 2.37
N VAL A 63 -2.90 -7.69 2.10
CA VAL A 63 -2.57 -6.40 2.70
C VAL A 63 -2.77 -6.47 4.22
N CYS A 64 -1.73 -6.20 4.99
CA CYS A 64 -1.71 -6.28 6.45
C CYS A 64 -1.55 -4.90 7.12
N ALA A 65 -1.06 -3.90 6.39
CA ALA A 65 -0.90 -2.54 6.89
C ALA A 65 -0.98 -1.48 5.77
N VAL A 66 -1.14 -0.23 6.19
CA VAL A 66 -0.87 0.97 5.39
C VAL A 66 0.19 1.77 6.13
N ASP A 67 1.22 2.24 5.43
CA ASP A 67 2.34 2.97 5.99
C ASP A 67 2.75 4.16 5.11
N VAL A 68 3.54 5.06 5.68
CA VAL A 68 4.10 6.22 4.99
C VAL A 68 5.45 5.83 4.39
N ASN A 69 5.68 6.17 3.12
CA ASN A 69 7.02 6.11 2.57
C ASN A 69 7.80 7.35 3.01
N TRP A 70 8.65 7.22 4.03
CA TRP A 70 9.38 8.36 4.58
C TRP A 70 10.58 8.77 3.72
N GLU A 71 11.48 7.84 3.42
CA GLU A 71 12.80 8.13 2.83
C GLU A 71 13.19 7.17 1.69
N ASP A 72 12.29 6.26 1.29
CA ASP A 72 12.62 5.27 0.27
C ASP A 72 12.33 5.82 -1.14
N ALA A 73 13.38 6.31 -1.80
CA ALA A 73 13.29 6.80 -3.17
C ALA A 73 13.07 5.68 -4.19
N ASP A 74 13.40 4.43 -3.87
CA ASP A 74 13.35 3.31 -4.80
C ASP A 74 12.13 2.41 -4.59
N LEU A 75 11.28 2.72 -3.60
CA LEU A 75 10.07 1.97 -3.33
C LEU A 75 9.17 1.94 -4.57
N ARG A 76 8.86 0.73 -5.04
CA ARG A 76 8.02 0.50 -6.21
C ARG A 76 6.80 -0.33 -5.85
N CYS A 77 5.73 -0.08 -6.58
CA CYS A 77 4.50 -0.85 -6.50
C CYS A 77 4.68 -2.19 -7.22
N ASP A 78 4.51 -3.31 -6.52
CA ASP A 78 4.67 -4.65 -7.11
C ASP A 78 3.62 -4.99 -8.18
N VAL A 79 2.51 -4.26 -8.20
CA VAL A 79 1.43 -4.45 -9.19
C VAL A 79 1.69 -3.64 -10.46
N THR A 80 2.12 -2.39 -10.33
CA THR A 80 2.22 -1.45 -11.47
C THR A 80 3.65 -1.19 -11.91
N GLY A 81 4.66 -1.53 -11.10
CA GLY A 81 6.07 -1.21 -11.30
C GLY A 81 6.42 0.28 -11.11
N GLU A 82 5.41 1.13 -10.89
CA GLU A 82 5.57 2.57 -10.70
C GLU A 82 6.20 2.86 -9.33
N ARG A 83 7.02 3.91 -9.28
CA ARG A 83 7.58 4.42 -8.03
C ARG A 83 6.46 4.92 -7.12
N ILE A 84 6.55 4.60 -5.84
CA ILE A 84 5.72 5.15 -4.77
C ILE A 84 6.45 6.37 -4.21
N GLU A 85 5.80 7.52 -4.22
CA GLU A 85 6.36 8.78 -3.73
C GLU A 85 6.84 8.65 -2.28
N SER A 86 7.99 9.25 -1.97
CA SER A 86 8.56 9.37 -0.63
C SER A 86 8.35 10.77 -0.06
N ALA A 87 8.19 10.88 1.25
CA ALA A 87 7.97 12.14 1.94
C ALA A 87 9.21 13.07 1.92
N TYR A 88 10.40 12.49 2.07
CA TYR A 88 11.65 13.22 2.26
C TYR A 88 12.77 12.85 1.28
N ALA A 89 12.58 11.86 0.42
CA ALA A 89 13.56 11.49 -0.58
C ALA A 89 13.11 11.94 -1.99
N GLU A 90 13.98 12.65 -2.70
CA GLU A 90 13.77 13.02 -4.09
C GLU A 90 14.07 11.83 -5.02
N ASP A 91 13.57 11.86 -6.27
CA ASP A 91 13.97 10.86 -7.26
C ASP A 91 15.48 10.95 -7.44
N SER A 92 16.19 9.85 -7.19
CA SER A 92 17.64 9.77 -7.39
C SER A 92 17.96 9.64 -8.88
N GLN A 93 17.49 10.58 -9.70
CA GLN A 93 17.81 10.65 -11.12
C GLN A 93 19.02 11.57 -11.27
N SER A 94 20.22 10.98 -11.33
CA SER A 94 21.43 11.61 -11.84
C SER A 94 21.69 11.15 -13.27
#